data_AF-A0A1Q3LE70-F1
#
_entry.id   AF-A0A1Q3LE70-F1
#
_cell.length_a   1.000
_cell.length_b   1.000
_cell.length_c   1.000
_cell.angle_alpha   90.00
_cell.angle_beta   90.00
_cell.angle_gamma   90.00
#
_symmetry.space_group_name_H-M   'P 1'
#
loop_
_entity.id
_entity.type
_entity.pdbx_description
1 polymer ?
#
loop_
_entity_poly.entity_id
_entity_poly.type
_entity_poly.pdbx_seq_one_letter_code
_entity_poly.pdbx_strand_id
1 'polypeptide(L)'
;MSKSTRKARAAAAIPGSVAADPTITIEDAPALDVAYSADTKNLESSDWLIDANSVFTVDELAEFPLVIQKTKVGTRVRIWRDARGTWFREAGLLRIQRHGENDRRSYVITLFKGATQADLERLLDYVHAARRGACGRIWQRLEADWADDKTLNVRFRSFQYGDPYTNRDDSPVVIVCDEPRCLEKWHAGVGDTHVLDATEDRGKRIDYKVSVRKEVDDRDELGWYVDLYVPEFFGRPEEVASLMVDLQWMQEACRRANQPNPEPTADEALTEVTA
;
A
#
# COMPACT_ATOMS: atom_id res chain seq x y z
N MET A 1 -7.19 -1.35 -29.86
CA MET A 1 -5.96 -1.77 -30.58
C MET A 1 -5.89 -3.30 -30.53
N SER A 2 -5.28 -4.00 -31.49
CA SER A 2 -5.20 -5.47 -31.40
C SER A 2 -4.20 -5.90 -30.31
N LYS A 3 -4.41 -7.08 -29.69
CA LYS A 3 -3.45 -7.68 -28.74
C LYS A 3 -2.04 -7.83 -29.35
N SER A 4 -1.95 -8.10 -30.65
CA SER A 4 -0.69 -8.19 -31.38
C SER A 4 0.05 -6.84 -31.46
N THR A 5 -0.68 -5.74 -31.66
CA THR A 5 -0.11 -4.39 -31.73
C THR A 5 0.43 -3.94 -30.37
N ARG A 6 -0.28 -4.26 -29.27
CA ARG A 6 0.22 -3.99 -27.91
C ARG A 6 1.50 -4.75 -27.60
N LYS A 7 1.57 -6.04 -27.94
CA LYS A 7 2.78 -6.86 -27.74
C LYS A 7 3.96 -6.34 -28.56
N ALA A 8 3.72 -5.92 -29.80
CA ALA A 8 4.76 -5.33 -30.65
C ALA A 8 5.26 -3.98 -30.11
N ARG A 9 4.38 -3.12 -29.59
CA ARG A 9 4.77 -1.82 -28.99
C ARG A 9 5.45 -1.98 -27.64
N ALA A 10 5.05 -2.94 -26.81
CA ALA A 10 5.74 -3.25 -25.56
C ALA A 10 7.16 -3.82 -25.84
N ALA A 11 7.31 -4.66 -26.87
CA ALA A 11 8.62 -5.16 -27.30
C ALA A 11 9.51 -4.08 -27.93
N ALA A 12 8.91 -3.05 -28.53
CA ALA A 12 9.60 -1.88 -29.06
C ALA A 12 9.71 -0.73 -28.04
N ALA A 13 9.23 -0.93 -26.81
CA ALA A 13 9.28 0.10 -25.79
C ALA A 13 10.72 0.30 -25.34
N ILE A 14 11.07 1.55 -25.01
CA ILE A 14 12.41 1.87 -24.54
C ILE A 14 12.68 1.06 -23.26
N PRO A 15 13.83 0.37 -23.12
CA PRO A 15 14.19 -0.29 -21.87
C PRO A 15 14.06 0.67 -20.67
N GLY A 16 13.36 0.21 -19.63
CA GLY A 16 13.03 1.01 -18.45
C GLY A 16 11.78 1.90 -18.57
N SER A 17 11.04 1.84 -19.68
CA SER A 17 9.72 2.49 -19.78
C SER A 17 8.64 1.68 -19.07
N VAL A 18 7.55 2.36 -18.72
CA VAL A 18 6.39 1.77 -18.03
C VAL A 18 5.77 0.61 -18.83
N ALA A 19 5.73 0.72 -20.16
CA ALA A 19 5.23 -0.33 -21.04
C ALA A 19 6.09 -1.62 -21.07
N ALA A 20 7.34 -1.54 -20.60
CA ALA A 20 8.22 -2.71 -20.48
C ALA A 20 8.01 -3.49 -19.17
N ASP A 21 7.31 -2.92 -18.18
CA ASP A 21 7.05 -3.57 -16.89
C ASP A 21 5.94 -4.63 -17.03
N PRO A 22 6.24 -5.93 -16.78
CA PRO A 22 5.25 -6.99 -16.89
C PRO A 22 4.14 -6.92 -15.82
N THR A 23 4.33 -6.15 -14.76
CA THR A 23 3.32 -5.92 -13.72
C THR A 23 2.28 -4.87 -14.11
N ILE A 24 2.42 -4.24 -15.28
CA ILE A 24 1.53 -3.20 -15.77
C ILE A 24 0.74 -3.70 -16.99
N THR A 25 -0.57 -3.45 -17.00
CA THR A 25 -1.47 -3.75 -18.11
C THR A 25 -1.86 -2.46 -18.82
N ILE A 26 -1.57 -2.36 -20.12
CA ILE A 26 -2.04 -1.24 -20.96
C ILE A 26 -3.31 -1.64 -21.70
N GLU A 27 -4.38 -0.89 -21.48
CA GLU A 27 -5.73 -1.11 -22.00
C GLU A 27 -6.12 -0.03 -23.03
N ASP A 28 -6.95 -0.42 -23.99
CA ASP A 28 -7.35 0.46 -25.11
C ASP A 28 -8.68 1.19 -24.87
N ALA A 29 -9.35 0.87 -23.78
CA ALA A 29 -10.62 1.45 -23.37
C ALA A 29 -10.56 1.74 -21.87
N PRO A 30 -11.27 2.77 -21.37
CA PRO A 30 -11.33 3.01 -19.95
C PRO A 30 -11.91 1.78 -19.25
N ALA A 31 -11.33 1.43 -18.10
CA ALA A 31 -12.08 0.65 -17.14
C ALA A 31 -13.39 1.43 -16.87
N LEU A 32 -14.53 0.74 -16.79
CA LEU A 32 -15.84 1.36 -16.48
C LEU A 32 -15.80 2.21 -15.19
N ASP A 33 -14.75 2.02 -14.40
CA ASP A 33 -14.34 2.83 -13.27
C ASP A 33 -13.35 3.92 -13.76
N VAL A 34 -13.91 5.13 -13.97
CA VAL A 34 -13.25 6.46 -13.90
C VAL A 34 -12.75 7.11 -15.20
N ALA A 35 -13.25 8.32 -15.42
CA ALA A 35 -12.40 9.45 -15.75
C ALA A 35 -12.55 10.52 -14.64
N TYR A 36 -11.42 10.90 -14.05
CA TYR A 36 -11.25 12.22 -13.44
C TYR A 36 -11.37 13.21 -14.61
N SER A 37 -12.58 13.69 -14.87
CA SER A 37 -12.77 14.90 -15.64
C SER A 37 -12.79 16.03 -14.61
N ALA A 38 -11.89 16.99 -14.76
CA ALA A 38 -11.83 18.22 -13.96
C ALA A 38 -13.16 19.02 -13.95
N ASP A 39 -14.19 18.59 -14.69
CA ASP A 39 -15.57 19.02 -14.54
C ASP A 39 -16.34 18.15 -13.52
N THR A 40 -16.21 18.50 -12.24
CA THR A 40 -17.12 18.04 -11.17
C THR A 40 -18.58 18.43 -11.42
N LYS A 41 -18.84 19.37 -12.33
CA LYS A 41 -20.17 19.85 -12.71
C LYS A 41 -21.08 18.80 -13.35
N ASN A 42 -20.52 17.75 -13.96
CA ASN A 42 -21.31 16.66 -14.55
C ASN A 42 -21.51 15.47 -13.61
N LEU A 43 -20.97 15.51 -12.39
CA LEU A 43 -21.18 14.47 -11.37
C LEU A 43 -22.46 14.69 -10.55
N GLU A 44 -23.07 15.88 -10.64
CA GLU A 44 -24.30 16.22 -9.92
C GLU A 44 -25.48 15.30 -10.28
N SER A 45 -25.44 14.61 -11.43
CA SER A 45 -26.48 13.65 -11.86
C SER A 45 -26.22 12.19 -11.49
N SER A 46 -25.16 11.90 -10.72
CA SER A 46 -24.83 10.51 -10.34
C SER A 46 -25.40 10.19 -8.96
N ASP A 47 -26.69 9.87 -8.89
CA ASP A 47 -27.41 9.55 -7.64
C ASP A 47 -26.77 8.40 -6.84
N TRP A 48 -25.98 7.57 -7.49
CA TRP A 48 -25.25 6.45 -6.89
C TRP A 48 -23.91 6.86 -6.22
N LEU A 49 -23.45 8.11 -6.42
CA LEU A 49 -22.30 8.68 -5.71
C LEU A 49 -22.75 9.45 -4.48
N ILE A 50 -22.12 9.15 -3.36
CA ILE A 50 -22.44 9.71 -2.06
C ILE A 50 -21.21 10.40 -1.44
N ASP A 51 -21.50 11.30 -0.51
CA ASP A 51 -20.51 11.85 0.40
C ASP A 51 -20.36 10.87 1.57
N ALA A 52 -19.14 10.49 1.95
CA ALA A 52 -18.94 9.61 3.10
C ALA A 52 -19.49 10.22 4.41
N ASN A 53 -19.58 11.55 4.52
CA ASN A 53 -20.21 12.24 5.64
C ASN A 53 -21.73 12.02 5.72
N SER A 54 -22.37 11.49 4.66
CA SER A 54 -23.79 11.10 4.73
C SER A 54 -24.00 9.73 5.38
N VAL A 55 -22.92 9.00 5.68
CA VAL A 55 -22.93 7.66 6.26
C VAL A 55 -22.21 7.63 7.60
N PHE A 56 -21.15 8.42 7.74
CA PHE A 56 -20.30 8.50 8.92
C PHE A 56 -20.16 9.95 9.40
N THR A 57 -19.98 10.13 10.69
CA THR A 57 -19.56 11.41 11.27
C THR A 57 -18.10 11.69 10.98
N VAL A 58 -17.69 12.96 11.06
CA VAL A 58 -16.29 13.36 10.89
C VAL A 58 -15.39 12.72 11.95
N ASP A 59 -15.88 12.60 13.19
CA ASP A 59 -15.15 11.98 14.29
C ASP A 59 -14.90 10.48 14.04
N GLU A 60 -15.92 9.75 13.56
CA GLU A 60 -15.75 8.35 13.13
C GLU A 60 -14.70 8.22 12.03
N LEU A 61 -14.79 9.04 10.98
CA LEU A 61 -13.83 9.03 9.88
C LEU A 61 -12.40 9.36 10.35
N ALA A 62 -12.24 10.31 11.28
CA ALA A 62 -10.96 10.66 11.87
C ALA A 62 -10.30 9.49 12.62
N GLU A 63 -11.10 8.69 13.32
CA GLU A 63 -10.64 7.59 14.16
C GLU A 63 -10.42 6.27 13.41
N PHE A 64 -10.95 6.11 12.20
CA PHE A 64 -10.82 4.86 11.47
C PHE A 64 -9.34 4.49 11.22
N PRO A 65 -8.90 3.29 11.63
CA PRO A 65 -7.56 2.80 11.34
C PRO A 65 -7.35 2.68 9.84
N LEU A 66 -6.10 2.84 9.42
CA LEU A 66 -5.66 2.65 8.05
C LEU A 66 -4.95 1.31 7.92
N VAL A 67 -5.43 0.49 6.99
CA VAL A 67 -4.82 -0.77 6.56
C VAL A 67 -4.34 -0.60 5.13
N ILE A 68 -3.07 -0.89 4.90
CA ILE A 68 -2.49 -0.92 3.55
C ILE A 68 -2.12 -2.37 3.26
N GLN A 69 -2.54 -2.87 2.11
CA GLN A 69 -2.30 -4.24 1.69
C GLN A 69 -1.98 -4.32 0.19
N LYS A 70 -1.24 -5.34 -0.21
CA LYS A 70 -1.09 -5.70 -1.63
C LYS A 70 -2.22 -6.62 -2.07
N THR A 71 -2.61 -6.51 -3.33
CA THR A 71 -3.56 -7.45 -3.92
C THR A 71 -2.97 -8.87 -3.91
N LYS A 72 -3.76 -9.84 -3.42
CA LYS A 72 -3.30 -11.23 -3.26
C LYS A 72 -3.26 -11.98 -4.59
N VAL A 73 -4.15 -11.66 -5.55
CA VAL A 73 -4.28 -12.42 -6.80
C VAL A 73 -4.49 -11.49 -7.99
N GLY A 74 -3.70 -11.70 -9.05
CA GLY A 74 -4.02 -11.34 -10.44
C GLY A 74 -4.06 -9.85 -10.83
N THR A 75 -4.38 -8.94 -9.92
CA THR A 75 -4.61 -7.53 -10.29
C THR A 75 -3.29 -6.77 -10.45
N ARG A 76 -3.15 -6.16 -11.62
CA ARG A 76 -1.99 -5.37 -12.05
C ARG A 76 -2.36 -3.90 -12.15
N VAL A 77 -1.38 -3.01 -12.07
CA VAL A 77 -1.59 -1.59 -12.44
C VAL A 77 -2.16 -1.55 -13.85
N ARG A 78 -3.15 -0.69 -14.05
CA ARG A 78 -3.80 -0.49 -15.34
C ARG A 78 -3.51 0.90 -15.85
N ILE A 79 -3.18 1.00 -17.13
CA ILE A 79 -3.02 2.26 -17.82
C ILE A 79 -3.89 2.24 -19.07
N TRP A 80 -4.70 3.26 -19.28
CA TRP A 80 -5.56 3.37 -20.45
C TRP A 80 -5.56 4.77 -21.02
N ARG A 81 -6.06 4.89 -22.24
CA ARG A 81 -6.22 6.16 -22.94
C ARG A 81 -7.70 6.48 -23.09
N ASP A 82 -8.11 7.69 -22.75
CA ASP A 82 -9.47 8.16 -23.01
C ASP A 82 -9.69 8.50 -24.50
N ALA A 83 -10.93 8.84 -24.86
CA ALA A 83 -11.29 9.25 -26.22
C ALA A 83 -10.64 10.58 -26.67
N ARG A 84 -10.17 11.40 -25.71
CA ARG A 84 -9.45 12.67 -25.97
C ARG A 84 -7.95 12.45 -26.16
N GLY A 85 -7.47 11.23 -25.95
CA GLY A 85 -6.06 10.88 -26.06
C GLY A 85 -5.25 11.08 -24.78
N THR A 86 -5.90 11.36 -23.65
CA THR A 86 -5.29 11.51 -22.32
C THR A 86 -5.05 10.15 -21.69
N TRP A 87 -3.88 9.95 -21.10
CA TRP A 87 -3.53 8.70 -20.41
C TRP A 87 -3.94 8.76 -18.94
N PHE A 88 -4.42 7.64 -18.42
CA PHE A 88 -4.81 7.46 -17.04
C PHE A 88 -4.16 6.22 -16.46
N ARG A 89 -3.85 6.28 -15.17
CA ARG A 89 -3.24 5.20 -14.40
C ARG A 89 -4.11 4.86 -13.19
N GLU A 90 -4.28 3.58 -12.93
CA GLU A 90 -4.96 3.04 -11.76
C GLU A 90 -4.10 1.96 -11.13
N ALA A 91 -3.78 2.16 -9.86
CA ALA A 91 -2.81 1.35 -9.15
C ALA A 91 -3.30 0.80 -7.81
N GLY A 92 -4.57 1.01 -7.48
CA GLY A 92 -5.14 0.44 -6.27
C GLY A 92 -6.60 0.81 -6.04
N LEU A 93 -7.12 0.34 -4.91
CA LEU A 93 -8.47 0.58 -4.42
C LEU A 93 -8.40 1.21 -3.04
N LEU A 94 -9.33 2.10 -2.72
CA LEU A 94 -9.54 2.61 -1.37
C LEU A 94 -10.99 2.32 -0.95
N ARG A 95 -11.14 1.64 0.19
CA ARG A 95 -12.44 1.29 0.76
C ARG A 95 -12.56 1.74 2.20
N ILE A 96 -13.79 1.98 2.65
CA ILE A 96 -14.18 1.92 4.05
C ILE A 96 -14.94 0.62 4.22
N GLN A 97 -14.45 -0.30 5.05
CA GLN A 97 -15.09 -1.59 5.26
C GLN A 97 -14.94 -2.07 6.71
N ARG A 98 -15.82 -3.00 7.10
CA ARG A 98 -15.79 -3.63 8.42
C ARG A 98 -14.54 -4.48 8.61
N HIS A 99 -13.95 -4.42 9.80
CA HIS A 99 -12.79 -5.17 10.22
C HIS A 99 -13.07 -5.82 11.59
N GLY A 100 -13.21 -7.15 11.60
CA GLY A 100 -13.51 -7.94 12.80
C GLY A 100 -14.98 -7.90 13.24
N GLU A 101 -15.24 -8.36 14.46
CA GLU A 101 -16.59 -8.72 14.95
C GLU A 101 -17.39 -7.54 15.53
N ASN A 102 -16.78 -6.39 15.80
CA ASN A 102 -17.39 -5.29 16.57
C ASN A 102 -17.81 -4.07 15.74
N ASP A 103 -18.21 -4.27 14.48
CA ASP A 103 -18.51 -3.19 13.50
C ASP A 103 -17.40 -2.14 13.33
N ARG A 104 -16.18 -2.42 13.81
CA ARG A 104 -15.03 -1.52 13.65
C ARG A 104 -14.75 -1.36 12.17
N ARG A 105 -14.74 -0.13 11.70
CA ARG A 105 -14.43 0.20 10.30
C ARG A 105 -12.97 0.56 10.16
N SER A 106 -12.45 0.40 8.96
CA SER A 106 -11.10 0.80 8.60
C SER A 106 -11.08 1.36 7.20
N TYR A 107 -10.16 2.29 6.95
CA TYR A 107 -9.71 2.58 5.60
C TYR A 107 -8.84 1.42 5.13
N VAL A 108 -9.16 0.85 3.98
CA VAL A 108 -8.39 -0.25 3.40
C VAL A 108 -7.91 0.19 2.02
N ILE A 109 -6.60 0.45 1.92
CA ILE A 109 -5.91 0.66 0.66
C ILE A 109 -5.39 -0.68 0.15
N THR A 110 -5.86 -1.11 -1.02
CA THR A 110 -5.37 -2.32 -1.70
C THR A 110 -4.58 -1.91 -2.94
N LEU A 111 -3.26 -2.03 -2.89
CA LEU A 111 -2.35 -1.71 -3.99
C LEU A 111 -2.27 -2.86 -5.00
N PHE A 112 -2.25 -2.53 -6.28
CA PHE A 112 -2.05 -3.48 -7.37
C PHE A 112 -0.58 -3.81 -7.57
N LYS A 113 -0.30 -4.92 -8.26
CA LYS A 113 1.08 -5.27 -8.65
C LYS A 113 1.61 -4.18 -9.59
N GLY A 114 2.78 -3.63 -9.29
CA GLY A 114 3.40 -2.51 -10.04
C GLY A 114 3.08 -1.11 -9.49
N ALA A 115 2.35 -1.02 -8.37
CA ALA A 115 2.05 0.26 -7.73
C ALA A 115 3.32 0.90 -7.14
N THR A 116 3.45 2.21 -7.34
CA THR A 116 4.56 3.04 -6.87
C THR A 116 4.17 3.89 -5.67
N GLN A 117 5.15 4.50 -5.01
CA GLN A 117 4.92 5.39 -3.88
C GLN A 117 3.95 6.53 -4.23
N ALA A 118 4.11 7.13 -5.41
CA ALA A 118 3.22 8.18 -5.89
C ALA A 118 1.77 7.69 -6.05
N ASP A 119 1.55 6.42 -6.37
CA ASP A 119 0.21 5.82 -6.41
C ASP A 119 -0.41 5.75 -5.01
N LEU A 120 0.38 5.35 -4.01
CA LEU A 120 -0.07 5.25 -2.62
C LEU A 120 -0.36 6.63 -2.01
N GLU A 121 0.52 7.61 -2.21
CA GLU A 121 0.34 8.98 -1.71
C GLU A 121 -0.99 9.59 -2.16
N ARG A 122 -1.37 9.37 -3.43
CA ARG A 122 -2.68 9.81 -3.94
C ARG A 122 -3.85 9.11 -3.27
N LEU A 123 -3.72 7.82 -2.96
CA LEU A 123 -4.75 7.10 -2.22
C LEU A 123 -4.84 7.59 -0.76
N LEU A 124 -3.71 7.94 -0.15
CA LEU A 124 -3.64 8.55 1.17
C LEU A 124 -4.28 9.94 1.20
N ASP A 125 -4.17 10.73 0.13
CA ASP A 125 -4.82 12.05 0.05
C ASP A 125 -6.33 11.96 0.27
N TYR A 126 -6.99 10.94 -0.28
CA TYR A 126 -8.42 10.70 -0.05
C TYR A 126 -8.71 10.34 1.41
N VAL A 127 -7.85 9.54 2.05
CA VAL A 127 -7.99 9.20 3.48
C VAL A 127 -7.83 10.45 4.33
N HIS A 128 -6.80 11.26 4.07
CA HIS A 128 -6.56 12.50 4.79
C HIS A 128 -7.67 13.53 4.57
N ALA A 129 -8.22 13.63 3.36
CA ALA A 129 -9.37 14.47 3.07
C ALA A 129 -10.60 13.99 3.86
N ALA A 130 -10.88 12.68 3.86
CA ALA A 130 -12.01 12.12 4.59
C ALA A 130 -11.90 12.31 6.11
N ARG A 131 -10.72 12.11 6.69
CA ARG A 131 -10.45 12.38 8.13
C ARG A 131 -10.67 13.83 8.54
N ARG A 132 -10.58 14.78 7.61
CA ARG A 132 -10.86 16.21 7.83
C ARG A 132 -12.29 16.59 7.47
N GLY A 133 -13.15 15.62 7.13
CA GLY A 133 -14.52 15.87 6.67
C GLY A 133 -14.62 16.39 5.23
N ALA A 134 -13.53 16.42 4.47
CA ALA A 134 -13.49 16.89 3.08
C ALA A 134 -13.66 15.72 2.08
N CYS A 135 -14.72 14.92 2.25
CA CYS A 135 -14.92 13.67 1.51
C CYS A 135 -15.34 13.89 0.04
N GLY A 136 -16.27 14.82 -0.21
CA GLY A 136 -16.87 15.03 -1.53
C GLY A 136 -17.73 13.85 -2.00
N ARG A 137 -18.49 14.04 -3.09
CA ARG A 137 -19.31 12.98 -3.72
C ARG A 137 -18.49 12.09 -4.66
N ILE A 138 -17.55 11.34 -4.08
CA ILE A 138 -16.64 10.43 -4.81
C ILE A 138 -16.73 8.97 -4.34
N TRP A 139 -17.55 8.71 -3.32
CA TRP A 139 -17.72 7.41 -2.71
C TRP A 139 -18.93 6.70 -3.33
N GLN A 140 -18.84 5.39 -3.47
CA GLN A 140 -19.92 4.53 -3.93
C GLN A 140 -20.11 3.41 -2.92
N ARG A 141 -21.37 3.04 -2.64
CA ARG A 141 -21.68 1.83 -1.88
C ARG A 141 -21.24 0.59 -2.65
N LEU A 142 -20.50 -0.30 -2.02
CA LEU A 142 -20.04 -1.51 -2.65
C LEU A 142 -21.14 -2.57 -2.65
N GLU A 143 -21.60 -2.96 -3.83
CA GLU A 143 -22.56 -4.06 -4.01
C GLU A 143 -21.78 -5.39 -4.11
N ALA A 144 -21.54 -6.02 -2.97
CA ALA A 144 -20.94 -7.35 -2.89
C ALA A 144 -21.57 -8.13 -1.73
N ASP A 145 -21.66 -9.46 -1.84
CA ASP A 145 -22.33 -10.30 -0.83
C ASP A 145 -21.76 -10.18 0.58
N TRP A 146 -20.48 -9.81 0.71
CA TRP A 146 -19.81 -9.58 1.99
C TRP A 146 -19.90 -8.13 2.48
N ALA A 147 -20.30 -7.21 1.61
CA ALA A 147 -20.37 -5.79 1.88
C ALA A 147 -21.73 -5.42 2.48
N ASP A 148 -21.72 -4.46 3.39
CA ASP A 148 -22.92 -3.86 3.95
C ASP A 148 -23.17 -2.46 3.40
N ASP A 149 -24.26 -1.83 3.82
CA ASP A 149 -24.69 -0.49 3.40
C ASP A 149 -23.70 0.63 3.76
N LYS A 150 -22.80 0.35 4.71
CA LYS A 150 -21.70 1.22 5.16
C LYS A 150 -20.36 0.88 4.51
N THR A 151 -20.31 -0.09 3.61
CA THR A 151 -19.09 -0.44 2.88
C THR A 151 -18.97 0.45 1.66
N LEU A 152 -18.02 1.38 1.70
CA LEU A 152 -17.82 2.38 0.66
C LEU A 152 -16.53 2.11 -0.12
N ASN A 153 -16.54 2.41 -1.40
CA ASN A 153 -15.36 2.37 -2.27
C ASN A 153 -15.18 3.73 -2.94
N VAL A 154 -13.96 4.23 -3.01
CA VAL A 154 -13.67 5.41 -3.83
C VAL A 154 -13.83 5.02 -5.29
N ARG A 155 -14.73 5.72 -5.99
CA ARG A 155 -14.95 5.48 -7.41
C ARG A 155 -13.78 6.00 -8.22
N PHE A 156 -13.49 7.30 -8.08
CA PHE A 156 -12.52 8.07 -8.86
C PHE A 156 -11.08 7.92 -8.37
N ARG A 157 -10.50 6.73 -8.57
CA ARG A 157 -9.15 6.37 -8.11
C ARG A 157 -8.07 6.41 -9.19
N SER A 158 -8.46 6.67 -10.43
CA SER A 158 -7.57 6.74 -11.59
C SER A 158 -7.18 8.18 -11.86
N PHE A 159 -5.93 8.40 -12.24
CA PHE A 159 -5.38 9.74 -12.35
C PHE A 159 -4.70 9.97 -13.69
N GLN A 160 -4.61 11.22 -14.12
CA GLN A 160 -3.92 11.58 -15.35
C GLN A 160 -2.43 11.24 -15.26
N TYR A 161 -1.93 10.56 -16.30
CA TYR A 161 -0.59 10.01 -16.36
C TYR A 161 0.11 10.37 -17.69
N GLY A 162 1.42 10.14 -17.75
CA GLY A 162 2.21 10.27 -18.98
C GLY A 162 1.98 9.13 -19.96
N ASP A 163 2.46 9.29 -21.20
CA ASP A 163 2.40 8.21 -22.19
C ASP A 163 3.27 7.03 -21.74
N PRO A 164 2.71 5.83 -21.49
CA PRO A 164 3.44 4.71 -20.89
C PRO A 164 4.55 4.14 -21.78
N TYR A 165 4.54 4.44 -23.09
CA TYR A 165 5.56 3.96 -24.03
C TYR A 165 6.81 4.85 -24.08
N THR A 166 6.72 6.08 -23.55
CA THR A 166 7.82 7.06 -23.57
C THR A 166 8.18 7.58 -22.18
N ASN A 167 7.22 7.59 -21.26
CA ASN A 167 7.42 8.01 -19.89
C ASN A 167 8.18 6.93 -19.10
N ARG A 168 9.09 7.40 -18.24
CA ARG A 168 9.72 6.59 -17.19
C ARG A 168 9.06 6.97 -15.87
N ASP A 169 8.83 5.97 -15.02
CA ASP A 169 8.34 6.18 -13.67
C ASP A 169 9.48 5.84 -12.71
N ASP A 170 10.15 6.88 -12.21
CA ASP A 170 11.27 6.74 -11.30
C ASP A 170 10.81 6.63 -9.84
N SER A 171 9.50 6.62 -9.60
CA SER A 171 8.93 6.49 -8.25
C SER A 171 9.25 5.11 -7.68
N PRO A 172 9.68 5.01 -6.41
CA PRO A 172 9.97 3.73 -5.79
C PRO A 172 8.75 2.81 -5.76
N VAL A 173 8.98 1.50 -5.85
CA VAL A 173 7.92 0.49 -5.70
C VAL A 173 7.50 0.43 -4.24
N VAL A 174 6.18 0.39 -3.99
CA VAL A 174 5.70 0.25 -2.61
C VAL A 174 5.93 -1.16 -2.09
N ILE A 175 6.57 -1.26 -0.94
CA ILE A 175 6.70 -2.50 -0.18
C ILE A 175 5.79 -2.39 1.02
N VAL A 176 4.64 -3.06 0.96
CA VAL A 176 3.74 -3.16 2.11
C VAL A 176 4.41 -4.04 3.15
N CYS A 177 4.49 -3.52 4.37
CA CYS A 177 5.09 -4.23 5.48
C CYS A 177 4.16 -5.34 5.95
N ASP A 178 4.65 -6.58 5.99
CA ASP A 178 3.95 -7.74 6.51
C ASP A 178 4.28 -8.03 7.99
N GLU A 179 5.26 -7.33 8.56
CA GLU A 179 5.64 -7.40 9.97
C GLU A 179 4.51 -6.81 10.85
N PRO A 180 3.81 -7.63 11.66
CA PRO A 180 2.64 -7.19 12.42
C PRO A 180 2.94 -6.06 13.40
N ARG A 181 4.17 -5.98 13.91
CA ARG A 181 4.61 -4.96 14.87
C ARG A 181 5.11 -3.68 14.21
N CYS A 182 5.29 -3.65 12.89
CA CYS A 182 5.76 -2.44 12.23
C CYS A 182 4.74 -1.31 12.37
N LEU A 183 5.22 -0.18 12.90
CA LEU A 183 4.45 1.06 12.97
C LEU A 183 4.22 1.60 11.55
N GLU A 184 5.21 1.46 10.68
CA GLU A 184 5.12 1.80 9.27
C GLU A 184 4.33 0.71 8.53
N LYS A 185 3.25 1.10 7.85
CA LYS A 185 2.41 0.17 7.07
C LYS A 185 2.99 -0.11 5.68
N TRP A 186 4.04 0.59 5.27
CA TRP A 186 4.74 0.44 4.01
C TRP A 186 6.12 1.10 4.06
N HIS A 187 7.00 0.70 3.14
CA HIS A 187 8.38 1.17 2.98
C HIS A 187 8.65 1.56 1.52
N ALA A 188 9.61 2.47 1.30
CA ALA A 188 9.98 3.02 -0.01
C ALA A 188 11.14 2.23 -0.68
N GLY A 189 11.76 1.28 0.01
CA GLY A 189 12.92 0.53 -0.50
C GLY A 189 13.10 -0.86 0.10
N VAL A 190 13.78 -1.73 -0.66
CA VAL A 190 14.26 -3.02 -0.14
C VAL A 190 15.46 -2.75 0.76
N GLY A 191 15.31 -3.00 2.07
CA GLY A 191 16.32 -2.68 3.08
C GLY A 191 15.94 -1.54 4.04
N ASP A 192 14.73 -1.00 3.91
CA ASP A 192 14.22 0.02 4.82
C ASP A 192 14.09 -0.50 6.26
N THR A 193 14.25 0.43 7.20
CA THR A 193 14.22 0.17 8.63
C THR A 193 12.78 -0.02 9.11
N HIS A 194 12.46 -1.18 9.69
CA HIS A 194 11.21 -1.41 10.38
C HIS A 194 11.25 -0.73 11.75
N VAL A 195 10.45 0.32 11.93
CA VAL A 195 10.24 0.94 13.24
C VAL A 195 9.12 0.19 13.95
N LEU A 196 9.47 -0.55 15.01
CA LEU A 196 8.54 -1.44 15.70
C LEU A 196 7.90 -0.80 16.93
N ASP A 197 8.63 0.12 17.54
CA ASP A 197 8.12 0.97 18.61
C ASP A 197 8.87 2.31 18.59
N ALA A 198 8.13 3.38 18.89
CA ALA A 198 8.64 4.73 18.99
C ALA A 198 7.84 5.43 20.08
N THR A 199 8.48 5.66 21.23
CA THR A 199 7.96 6.55 22.25
C THR A 199 8.50 7.94 21.96
N GLU A 200 7.65 8.82 21.43
CA GLU A 200 7.94 10.26 21.41
C GLU A 200 7.35 10.91 22.67
N ASP A 201 8.23 11.60 23.39
CA ASP A 201 8.07 12.44 24.57
C ASP A 201 6.62 12.76 24.98
N ARG A 202 6.13 12.01 25.98
CA ARG A 202 4.98 12.38 26.81
C ARG A 202 5.44 12.80 28.21
N GLY A 203 6.49 13.61 28.29
CA GLY A 203 6.93 14.37 29.46
C GLY A 203 7.50 13.56 30.64
N LYS A 204 7.45 12.21 30.61
CA LYS A 204 7.94 11.28 31.66
C LYS A 204 8.23 9.85 31.15
N ARG A 205 8.48 9.63 29.86
CA ARG A 205 8.78 8.28 29.31
C ARG A 205 10.22 8.26 28.79
N ILE A 206 10.84 7.07 28.78
CA ILE A 206 12.08 6.84 28.02
C ILE A 206 11.77 7.12 26.55
N ASP A 207 12.52 8.03 25.92
CA ASP A 207 12.56 8.11 24.48
C ASP A 207 13.47 6.99 23.98
N TYR A 208 12.90 6.05 23.24
CA TYR A 208 13.68 5.07 22.51
C TYR A 208 13.05 4.78 21.16
N LYS A 209 13.91 4.49 20.19
CA LYS A 209 13.52 3.99 18.87
C LYS A 209 14.19 2.64 18.67
N VAL A 210 13.38 1.62 18.46
CA VAL A 210 13.90 0.30 18.05
C VAL A 210 13.64 0.11 16.56
N SER A 211 14.70 -0.25 15.85
CA SER A 211 14.76 -0.28 14.40
C SER A 211 15.33 -1.62 13.96
N VAL A 212 14.63 -2.33 13.07
CA VAL A 212 15.15 -3.56 12.47
C VAL A 212 15.49 -3.28 11.03
N ARG A 213 16.74 -3.52 10.63
CA ARG A 213 17.23 -3.26 9.27
C ARG A 213 17.91 -4.50 8.70
N LYS A 214 17.84 -4.63 7.38
CA LYS A 214 18.56 -5.65 6.64
C LYS A 214 19.75 -4.99 5.95
N GLU A 215 20.95 -5.31 6.40
CA GLU A 215 22.18 -4.72 5.87
C GLU A 215 23.17 -5.80 5.49
N VAL A 216 24.12 -5.42 4.65
CA VAL A 216 25.30 -6.21 4.37
C VAL A 216 26.35 -5.81 5.41
N ASP A 217 26.84 -6.77 6.19
CA ASP A 217 27.90 -6.47 7.16
C ASP A 217 29.28 -6.27 6.52
N ASP A 218 30.27 -5.97 7.36
CA ASP A 218 31.66 -5.80 6.97
C ASP A 218 32.29 -7.05 6.31
N ARG A 219 31.59 -8.18 6.26
CA ARG A 219 32.01 -9.45 5.62
C ARG A 219 31.24 -9.75 4.34
N ASP A 220 30.50 -8.77 3.82
CA ASP A 220 29.60 -8.92 2.68
C ASP A 220 28.43 -9.91 2.92
N GLU A 221 28.10 -10.21 4.18
CA GLU A 221 26.99 -11.10 4.53
C GLU A 221 25.71 -10.29 4.77
N LEU A 222 24.63 -10.63 4.06
CA LEU A 222 23.33 -9.98 4.22
C LEU A 222 22.63 -10.51 5.48
N GLY A 223 22.52 -9.68 6.52
CA GLY A 223 21.93 -10.03 7.80
C GLY A 223 20.81 -9.09 8.24
N TRP A 224 19.95 -9.56 9.15
CA TRP A 224 19.01 -8.72 9.88
C TRP A 224 19.62 -8.25 11.21
N TYR A 225 19.57 -6.94 11.46
CA TYR A 225 20.13 -6.25 12.62
C TYR A 225 19.06 -5.47 13.38
N VAL A 226 19.26 -5.33 14.69
CA VAL A 226 18.44 -4.48 15.57
C VAL A 226 19.29 -3.29 16.01
N ASP A 227 18.86 -2.09 15.64
CA ASP A 227 19.39 -0.84 16.19
C ASP A 227 18.46 -0.34 17.29
N LEU A 228 19.04 -0.09 18.46
CA LEU A 228 18.35 0.55 19.58
C LEU A 228 18.95 1.94 19.79
N TYR A 229 18.16 2.98 19.55
CA TYR A 229 18.54 4.36 19.85
C TYR A 229 17.82 4.82 21.12
N VAL A 230 18.60 5.21 22.14
CA VAL A 230 18.10 5.67 23.45
C VAL A 230 18.85 6.96 23.81
N PRO A 231 18.32 8.15 23.48
CA PRO A 231 18.96 9.42 23.81
C PRO A 231 19.02 9.69 25.32
N GLU A 232 17.99 9.30 26.08
CA GLU A 232 17.94 9.45 27.54
C GLU A 232 17.33 8.19 28.19
N PHE A 233 18.01 7.62 29.19
CA PHE A 233 17.57 6.40 29.85
C PHE A 233 17.16 6.65 31.30
N PHE A 234 15.99 7.27 31.48
CA PHE A 234 15.30 7.38 32.78
C PHE A 234 13.84 6.99 32.59
N GLY A 235 13.48 5.76 32.96
CA GLY A 235 12.11 5.24 32.89
C GLY A 235 11.68 4.54 34.14
N ARG A 236 10.37 4.34 34.24
CA ARG A 236 9.74 3.54 35.28
C ARG A 236 10.07 2.06 35.07
N PRO A 237 10.11 1.24 36.13
CA PRO A 237 10.40 -0.19 36.02
C PRO A 237 9.56 -0.94 34.97
N GLU A 238 8.28 -0.58 34.81
CA GLU A 238 7.39 -1.18 33.81
C GLU A 238 7.81 -0.86 32.37
N GLU A 239 8.39 0.32 32.15
CA GLU A 239 8.86 0.78 30.83
C GLU A 239 10.15 0.05 30.44
N VAL A 240 11.06 -0.13 31.39
CA VAL A 240 12.27 -0.95 31.21
C VAL A 240 11.90 -2.40 30.93
N ALA A 241 10.90 -2.95 31.65
CA ALA A 241 10.41 -4.31 31.42
C ALA A 241 9.81 -4.47 30.00
N SER A 242 9.04 -3.49 29.52
CA SER A 242 8.50 -3.51 28.15
C SER A 242 9.60 -3.51 27.10
N LEU A 243 10.58 -2.61 27.23
CA LEU A 243 11.74 -2.56 26.33
C LEU A 243 12.52 -3.89 26.31
N MET A 244 12.72 -4.52 27.46
CA MET A 244 13.39 -5.82 27.53
C MET A 244 12.62 -6.92 26.81
N VAL A 245 11.27 -6.94 26.93
CA VAL A 245 10.42 -7.89 26.21
C VAL A 245 10.53 -7.66 24.70
N ASP A 246 10.55 -6.41 24.26
CA ASP A 246 10.69 -6.07 22.84
C ASP A 246 12.02 -6.52 22.27
N LEU A 247 13.12 -6.29 22.98
CA LEU A 247 14.45 -6.73 22.58
C LEU A 247 14.57 -8.27 22.53
N GLN A 248 14.01 -8.99 23.51
CA GLN A 248 14.01 -10.47 23.52
C GLN A 248 13.23 -11.04 22.33
N TRP A 249 12.07 -10.45 22.03
CA TRP A 249 11.28 -10.87 20.88
C TRP A 249 12.03 -10.61 19.56
N MET A 250 12.65 -9.43 19.41
CA MET A 250 13.39 -9.07 18.19
C MET A 250 14.64 -9.92 17.99
N GLN A 251 15.34 -10.26 19.07
CA GLN A 251 16.45 -11.20 19.03
C GLN A 251 15.99 -12.54 18.42
N GLU A 252 14.86 -13.07 18.88
CA GLU A 252 14.32 -14.33 18.38
C GLU A 252 13.86 -14.22 16.91
N ALA A 253 13.25 -13.10 16.52
CA ALA A 253 12.86 -12.84 15.14
C ALA A 253 14.09 -12.79 14.20
N CYS A 254 15.13 -12.03 14.57
CA CYS A 254 16.38 -11.96 13.82
C CYS A 254 17.09 -13.31 13.77
N ARG A 255 17.10 -14.07 14.89
CA ARG A 255 17.66 -15.43 14.92
C ARG A 255 16.95 -16.37 13.96
N ARG A 256 15.63 -16.25 13.79
CA ARG A 256 14.86 -17.02 12.80
C ARG A 256 15.14 -16.57 11.37
N ALA A 257 15.17 -15.26 11.14
CA ALA A 257 15.40 -14.71 9.81
C ALA A 257 16.84 -14.94 9.29
N ASN A 258 17.82 -15.00 10.20
CA ASN A 258 19.23 -15.29 9.90
C ASN A 258 19.56 -16.77 9.98
N GLN A 259 18.60 -17.65 10.30
CA GLN A 259 18.85 -19.09 10.15
C GLN A 259 19.01 -19.39 8.65
N PRO A 260 20.05 -20.14 8.26
CA PRO A 260 20.14 -20.63 6.89
C PRO A 260 18.84 -21.40 6.61
N ASN A 261 18.14 -21.03 5.54
CA ASN A 261 17.00 -21.82 5.09
C ASN A 261 17.48 -23.28 5.00
N PRO A 262 16.77 -24.24 5.59
CA PRO A 262 17.08 -25.64 5.31
C PRO A 262 17.04 -25.80 3.79
N GLU A 263 18.10 -26.38 3.23
CA GLU A 263 18.13 -26.67 1.80
C GLU A 263 16.83 -27.40 1.46
N PRO A 264 16.10 -26.99 0.40
CA PRO A 264 14.88 -27.66 0.02
C PRO A 264 15.22 -29.13 -0.16
N THR A 265 14.53 -29.97 0.59
CA THR A 265 14.73 -31.42 0.45
C THR A 265 14.38 -31.81 -0.98
N ALA A 266 15.06 -32.81 -1.55
CA ALA A 266 14.92 -33.16 -2.96
C ALA A 266 13.47 -33.44 -3.42
N ASP A 267 12.56 -33.72 -2.48
CA ASP A 267 11.13 -33.91 -2.75
C ASP A 267 10.36 -32.59 -3.00
N GLU A 268 10.79 -31.45 -2.44
CA GLU A 268 10.13 -30.14 -2.66
C GLU A 268 10.56 -29.47 -3.97
N ALA A 269 11.79 -29.74 -4.45
CA ALA A 269 12.29 -29.21 -5.72
C ALA A 269 11.56 -29.79 -6.96
N LEU A 270 10.92 -30.96 -6.81
CA LEU A 270 10.17 -31.60 -7.90
C LEU A 270 8.73 -31.06 -8.06
N THR A 271 8.19 -30.38 -7.04
CA THR A 271 6.82 -29.84 -7.11
C THR A 271 6.75 -28.47 -7.79
N GLU A 272 7.83 -27.68 -7.80
CA GLU A 272 7.85 -26.36 -8.46
C GLU A 272 8.04 -26.41 -9.98
N VAL A 273 8.50 -27.52 -10.55
CA VAL A 273 8.76 -27.64 -12.00
C VAL A 273 7.53 -28.13 -12.78
N THR A 274 6.44 -28.51 -12.11
CA THR A 274 5.23 -29.08 -12.76
C THR A 274 3.94 -28.28 -12.58
N ALA A 275 4.01 -27.04 -12.08
CA ALA A 275 2.86 -26.13 -11.97
C ALA A 275 2.89 -24.99 -12.99
#